data_AF-A0A3B9ZS26-F1
#
_entry.id   AF-A0A3B9ZS26-F1
#
_cell.length_a   1.000
_cell.length_b   1.000
_cell.length_c   1.000
_cell.angle_alpha   90.00
_cell.angle_beta   90.00
_cell.angle_gamma   90.00
#
_symmetry.space_group_name_H-M   'P 1'
#
loop_
_entity.id
_entity.type
_entity.pdbx_description
1 polymer ?
#
loop_
_entity_poly.entity_id
_entity_poly.type
_entity_poly.pdbx_seq_one_letter_code
_entity_poly.pdbx_strand_id
1 'polypeptide(L)'
;MDTDDLSRETYRAIIETSERFHHDFALPFGVLAYGCKSDDEFLTKSETLVREWLTNWDLDEAIMDIFYDNPPSIKEMKKILDKMLSNIDKVRLIPMNQRKFELW
;
A
#
# COMPACT_ATOMS: atom_id res chain seq x y z
N MET A 1 -3.77 10.34 -9.59
CA MET A 1 -3.65 9.27 -10.60
C MET A 1 -4.61 8.16 -10.22
N ASP A 2 -5.00 7.29 -11.15
CA ASP A 2 -5.69 6.05 -10.76
C ASP A 2 -4.66 4.97 -10.41
N THR A 3 -5.09 3.92 -9.73
CA THR A 3 -4.31 2.70 -9.50
C THR A 3 -3.89 2.01 -10.81
N ASP A 4 -4.62 2.24 -11.91
CA ASP A 4 -4.28 1.77 -13.26
C ASP A 4 -3.08 2.51 -13.88
N ASP A 5 -2.71 3.68 -13.35
CA ASP A 5 -1.53 4.45 -13.78
C ASP A 5 -0.24 3.98 -13.09
N LEU A 6 -0.34 3.04 -12.14
CA LEU A 6 0.82 2.51 -11.41
C LEU A 6 1.62 1.56 -12.28
N SER A 7 2.93 1.51 -12.03
CA SER A 7 3.72 0.41 -12.55
C SER A 7 3.24 -0.91 -11.95
N ARG A 8 3.38 -2.00 -12.71
CA ARG A 8 3.05 -3.36 -12.27
C ARG A 8 3.79 -3.70 -10.97
N GLU A 9 5.03 -3.25 -10.82
CA GLU A 9 5.82 -3.45 -9.61
C GLU A 9 5.17 -2.77 -8.40
N THR A 10 4.78 -1.50 -8.53
CA THR A 10 4.12 -0.72 -7.48
C THR A 10 2.72 -1.24 -7.17
N TYR A 11 1.92 -1.51 -8.19
CA TYR A 11 0.57 -2.07 -8.05
C TYR A 11 0.61 -3.38 -7.26
N ARG A 12 1.53 -4.29 -7.59
CA ARG A 12 1.67 -5.58 -6.88
C ARG A 12 2.16 -5.41 -5.44
N ALA A 13 3.10 -4.49 -5.24
CA ALA A 13 3.70 -4.24 -3.93
C ALA A 13 2.68 -3.72 -2.91
N ILE A 14 1.74 -2.88 -3.36
CA ILE A 14 0.78 -2.19 -2.50
C ILE A 14 -0.63 -2.71 -2.73
N ILE A 15 -1.25 -2.39 -3.87
CA ILE A 15 -2.67 -2.68 -4.14
C ILE A 15 -2.97 -4.17 -4.11
N GLU A 16 -2.25 -4.98 -4.90
CA GLU A 16 -2.49 -6.43 -4.93
C GLU A 16 -2.17 -7.09 -3.58
N THR A 17 -1.13 -6.59 -2.88
CA THR A 17 -0.76 -7.12 -1.56
C THR A 17 -1.84 -6.81 -0.52
N SER A 18 -2.44 -5.62 -0.57
CA SER A 18 -3.59 -5.25 0.27
C SER A 18 -4.80 -6.12 -0.02
N GLU A 19 -5.25 -6.16 -1.28
CA GLU A 19 -6.43 -6.91 -1.72
C GLU A 19 -6.35 -8.39 -1.34
N ARG A 20 -5.18 -9.00 -1.52
CA ARG A 20 -4.95 -10.42 -1.15
C ARG A 20 -4.97 -10.66 0.36
N PHE A 21 -4.68 -9.64 1.16
CA PHE A 21 -4.75 -9.74 2.62
C PHE A 21 -6.20 -9.56 3.09
N HIS A 22 -6.82 -8.47 2.66
CA HIS A 22 -8.21 -8.14 2.95
C HIS A 22 -8.68 -7.06 1.98
N HIS A 23 -9.86 -7.22 1.39
CA HIS A 23 -10.38 -6.30 0.37
C HIS A 23 -10.36 -4.84 0.84
N ASP A 24 -10.93 -4.58 2.03
CA ASP A 24 -10.99 -3.23 2.60
C ASP A 24 -9.62 -2.59 2.85
N PHE A 25 -8.55 -3.39 2.96
CA PHE A 25 -7.19 -2.86 3.17
C PHE A 25 -6.66 -2.11 1.94
N ALA A 26 -7.22 -2.34 0.76
CA ALA A 26 -6.81 -1.65 -0.46
C ALA A 26 -7.41 -0.24 -0.57
N LEU A 27 -8.54 0.02 0.10
CA LEU A 27 -9.28 1.27 -0.01
C LEU A 27 -8.45 2.51 0.36
N PRO A 28 -7.71 2.54 1.48
CA PRO A 28 -6.89 3.71 1.84
C PRO A 28 -5.85 4.04 0.76
N PHE A 29 -5.29 3.00 0.12
CA PHE A 29 -4.29 3.17 -0.94
C PHE A 29 -4.92 3.62 -2.27
N GLY A 30 -6.12 3.13 -2.62
CA GLY A 30 -6.87 3.64 -3.76
C GLY A 30 -7.18 5.13 -3.63
N VAL A 31 -7.64 5.56 -2.44
CA VAL A 31 -7.87 6.98 -2.14
C VAL A 31 -6.56 7.78 -2.20
N LEU A 32 -5.47 7.24 -1.67
CA LEU A 32 -4.15 7.88 -1.69
C LEU A 32 -3.62 8.08 -3.12
N ALA A 33 -3.86 7.12 -4.02
CA ALA A 33 -3.45 7.19 -5.43
C ALA A 33 -4.05 8.41 -6.14
N TYR A 34 -5.32 8.73 -5.87
CA TYR A 34 -5.98 9.90 -6.46
C TYR A 34 -5.21 11.20 -6.21
N GLY A 35 -4.64 11.35 -5.01
CA GLY A 35 -3.83 12.51 -4.60
C GLY A 35 -2.35 12.47 -5.03
N CYS A 36 -1.92 11.48 -5.82
CA CYS A 36 -0.54 11.35 -6.30
C CYS A 36 -0.43 11.73 -7.78
N LYS A 37 0.72 12.30 -8.15
CA LYS A 37 1.05 12.73 -9.52
C LYS A 37 1.96 11.75 -10.25
N SER A 38 2.59 10.82 -9.52
CA SER A 38 3.50 9.82 -10.08
C SER A 38 3.53 8.55 -9.25
N ASP A 39 3.99 7.47 -9.89
CA ASP A 39 4.23 6.17 -9.27
C ASP A 39 5.18 6.26 -8.06
N ASP A 40 6.21 7.12 -8.12
CA ASP A 40 7.16 7.30 -7.01
C ASP A 40 6.59 8.13 -5.84
N GLU A 41 5.76 9.13 -6.15
CA GLU A 41 5.03 9.88 -5.13
C GLU A 41 4.06 8.95 -4.39
N PHE A 42 3.38 8.07 -5.13
CA PHE A 42 2.49 7.08 -4.54
C PHE A 42 3.23 6.08 -3.65
N LEU A 43 4.36 5.51 -4.10
CA LEU A 43 5.20 4.64 -3.26
C LEU A 43 5.63 5.34 -1.98
N THR A 44 6.11 6.59 -2.10
CA THR A 44 6.59 7.36 -0.95
C THR A 44 5.48 7.65 0.06
N LYS A 45 4.31 8.08 -0.40
CA LYS A 45 3.18 8.32 0.50
C LYS A 45 2.63 7.03 1.11
N SER A 46 2.61 5.94 0.35
CA SER A 46 2.17 4.63 0.85
C SER A 46 3.12 4.10 1.92
N GLU A 47 4.43 4.27 1.72
CA GLU A 47 5.44 3.94 2.73
C GLU A 47 5.22 4.75 4.01
N THR A 48 5.00 6.06 3.89
CA THR A 48 4.71 6.93 5.03
C THR A 48 3.47 6.46 5.79
N LEU A 49 2.36 6.18 5.08
CA LEU A 49 1.12 5.70 5.70
C LEU A 49 1.33 4.38 6.46
N VAL A 50 2.04 3.42 5.85
CA VAL A 50 2.37 2.14 6.49
C VAL A 50 3.22 2.35 7.75
N ARG A 51 4.19 3.26 7.71
CA ARG A 51 5.02 3.60 8.88
C ARG A 51 4.21 4.29 9.97
N GLU A 52 3.29 5.19 9.61
CA GLU A 52 2.40 5.86 10.56
C GLU A 52 1.52 4.87 11.32
N TRP A 53 0.94 3.88 10.63
CA TRP A 53 0.21 2.79 11.27
C TRP A 53 1.08 1.94 12.21
N LEU A 54 2.37 1.77 11.91
CA LEU A 54 3.29 1.00 12.76
C LEU A 54 3.79 1.78 13.99
N THR A 55 3.91 3.12 13.90
CA THR A 55 4.63 3.90 14.92
C THR A 55 3.80 4.95 15.63
N ASN A 56 2.85 5.58 14.95
CA ASN A 56 2.24 6.83 15.40
C ASN A 56 0.75 6.68 15.73
N TRP A 57 0.06 5.76 15.07
CA TRP A 57 -1.36 5.52 15.29
C TRP A 57 -1.58 4.41 16.30
N ASP A 58 -2.71 4.45 17.00
CA ASP A 58 -3.21 3.27 17.66
C ASP A 58 -3.61 2.26 16.57
N LEU A 59 -2.82 1.21 16.45
CA LEU A 59 -3.01 0.21 15.41
C LEU A 59 -4.34 -0.53 15.58
N ASP A 60 -4.85 -0.68 16.81
CA ASP A 60 -6.17 -1.27 17.03
C ASP A 60 -7.29 -0.36 16.49
N GLU A 61 -7.20 0.95 16.72
CA GLU A 61 -8.17 1.90 16.15
C GLU A 61 -8.09 1.91 14.62
N ALA A 62 -6.88 1.94 14.05
CA ALA A 62 -6.69 1.90 12.60
C ALA A 62 -7.27 0.62 11.96
N ILE A 63 -7.12 -0.52 12.64
CA ILE A 63 -7.72 -1.79 12.22
C ILE A 63 -9.25 -1.67 12.21
N MET A 64 -9.84 -1.13 13.27
CA MET A 64 -11.30 -0.97 13.34
C MET A 64 -11.84 0.00 12.29
N ASP A 65 -11.13 1.09 12.03
CA ASP A 65 -11.52 2.10 11.03
C ASP A 65 -11.43 1.58 9.60
N ILE A 66 -10.50 0.68 9.30
CA ILE A 66 -10.32 0.12 7.95
C ILE A 66 -11.27 -1.05 7.71
N PHE A 67 -11.37 -1.96 8.68
CA PHE A 67 -11.97 -3.29 8.48
C PHE A 67 -13.39 -3.42 9.02
N TYR A 68 -13.82 -2.48 9.88
CA TYR A 68 -15.14 -2.45 10.51
C TYR A 68 -15.59 -3.81 11.08
N ASP A 69 -16.35 -4.58 10.28
CA ASP A 69 -17.01 -5.82 10.67
C ASP A 69 -16.10 -7.07 10.64
N ASN A 70 -14.95 -7.02 9.95
CA ASN A 70 -14.05 -8.17 9.81
C ASN A 70 -12.56 -7.84 10.05
N PRO A 71 -12.20 -7.34 11.24
CA PRO A 71 -10.83 -6.94 11.53
C PRO A 71 -9.87 -8.14 11.62
N PRO A 72 -8.69 -8.09 10.98
CA PRO A 72 -7.61 -9.02 11.24
C PRO A 72 -7.04 -8.81 12.65
N SER A 73 -6.29 -9.79 13.16
CA SER A 73 -5.56 -9.57 14.40
C SER A 73 -4.44 -8.54 14.22
N ILE A 74 -4.09 -7.82 15.29
CA ILE A 74 -2.92 -6.90 15.33
C ILE A 74 -1.66 -7.57 14.78
N LYS A 75 -1.46 -8.86 15.12
CA LYS A 75 -0.29 -9.62 14.69
C LYS A 75 -0.27 -9.83 13.18
N GLU A 76 -1.42 -10.13 12.58
CA GLU A 76 -1.57 -10.25 11.12
C GLU A 76 -1.39 -8.89 10.45
N MET A 77 -1.95 -7.84 11.04
CA MET A 77 -1.79 -6.47 10.55
C MET A 77 -0.32 -6.04 10.53
N LYS A 78 0.40 -6.18 11.64
CA LYS A 78 1.85 -5.87 11.68
C LYS A 78 2.64 -6.66 10.64
N LYS A 79 2.34 -7.95 10.49
CA LYS A 79 3.01 -8.81 9.52
C LYS A 79 2.77 -8.36 8.08
N ILE A 80 1.55 -7.93 7.73
CA ILE A 80 1.28 -7.44 6.37
C ILE A 80 1.92 -6.08 6.13
N LEU A 81 1.94 -5.19 7.13
CA LEU A 81 2.60 -3.88 7.05
C LEU A 81 4.12 -4.03 6.86
N ASP A 82 4.78 -4.91 7.62
CA ASP A 82 6.20 -5.22 7.43
C ASP A 82 6.48 -5.80 6.03
N LYS A 83 5.59 -6.66 5.54
CA LYS A 83 5.69 -7.22 4.18
C LYS A 83 5.56 -6.13 3.12
N MET A 84 4.65 -5.18 3.30
CA MET A 84 4.48 -4.03 2.39
C MET A 84 5.74 -3.18 2.34
N LEU A 85 6.34 -2.85 3.49
CA LEU A 85 7.62 -2.13 3.51
C LEU A 85 8.72 -2.87 2.75
N SER A 86 8.85 -4.19 2.96
CA SER A 86 9.80 -5.01 2.21
C SER A 86 9.51 -5.05 0.71
N ASN A 87 8.25 -5.02 0.30
CA ASN A 87 7.87 -4.95 -1.11
C ASN A 87 8.24 -3.59 -1.71
N ILE A 88 7.96 -2.49 -1.01
CA ILE A 88 8.33 -1.13 -1.41
C ILE A 88 9.84 -1.02 -1.60
N ASP A 89 10.63 -1.54 -0.67
CA ASP A 89 12.10 -1.56 -0.79
C ASP A 89 12.55 -2.26 -2.08
N LYS A 90 11.93 -3.39 -2.44
CA LYS A 90 12.24 -4.11 -3.69
C LYS A 90 11.87 -3.30 -4.93
N VAL A 91 10.75 -2.57 -4.91
CA VAL A 91 10.35 -1.70 -6.03
C VAL A 91 11.32 -0.52 -6.18
N ARG A 92 11.81 0.04 -5.07
CA ARG A 92 12.79 1.13 -5.07
C ARG A 92 14.14 0.72 -5.68
N LEU A 93 14.49 -0.57 -5.65
CA LEU A 93 15.68 -1.09 -6.34
C LEU A 93 15.54 -1.11 -7.88
N ILE A 94 14.33 -0.94 -8.40
CA ILE A 94 14.04 -0.91 -9.82
C ILE A 94 13.97 0.56 -10.27
N PRO A 95 14.92 1.02 -11.10
CA PRO A 95 14.89 2.37 -11.67
C PRO A 95 13.55 2.66 -12.35
N MET A 96 13.03 3.88 -12.22
CA MET A 96 11.72 4.27 -12.76
C MET A 96 11.57 3.94 -14.25
N ASN A 97 12.62 4.16 -15.05
CA ASN A 97 12.63 3.87 -16.49
C ASN A 97 12.67 2.37 -16.83
N GLN A 98 12.83 1.49 -15.83
CA GLN A 98 12.79 0.03 -15.97
C GLN A 98 11.49 -0.58 -15.39
N ARG A 99 10.66 0.22 -14.70
CA ARG A 99 9.34 -0.21 -14.22
C ARG A 99 8.39 -0.39 -15.41
N LYS A 100 7.45 -1.33 -15.28
CA LYS A 100 6.56 -1.73 -16.37
C LYS A 100 5.18 -1.16 -16.12
N PHE A 101 4.63 -0.41 -17.07
CA PHE A 101 3.28 0.13 -17.00
C PHE A 101 2.37 -0.66 -17.95
N GLU A 102 1.09 -0.76 -17.64
CA GLU A 102 0.13 -1.25 -18.64
C GLU A 102 0.05 -0.24 -19.78
N LEU A 103 0.24 -0.73 -21.01
CA LEU A 103 0.07 0.05 -22.21
C LEU A 103 -1.37 -0.17 -22.66
N TRP A 104 -2.19 0.87 -22.52
CA TRP A 104 -3.56 0.90 -23.05
C TRP A 104 -3.55 1.31 -24.53
#